data_AF-A0A704UKI1-F1
#
_entry.id   AF-A0A704UKI1-F1
#
_cell.length_a   1.000
_cell.length_b   1.000
_cell.length_c   1.000
_cell.angle_alpha   90.00
_cell.angle_beta   90.00
_cell.angle_gamma   90.00
#
_symmetry.space_group_name_H-M   'P 1'
#
loop_
_entity.id
_entity.type
_entity.pdbx_description
1 polymer ?
#
loop_
_entity_poly.entity_id
_entity_poly.type
_entity_poly.pdbx_seq_one_letter_code
_entity_poly.pdbx_strand_id
1 'polypeptide(L)'
;KSASNKSFSYLDFYKRRVLRIFPALSIVLVSCLIVGWVYLFQDDYKLLGKHVFSGSFFISNFTLWSESGYFDSKSYLKPLLHLWSLGIEEQFYIIWPVVILLCFRSK
;
A
#
# COMPACT_ATOMS: atom_id res chain seq x y z
N LYS A 1 17.02 26.10 19.80
CA LYS A 1 16.78 25.44 21.12
C LYS A 1 16.75 23.93 20.88
N SER A 2 17.73 23.24 21.46
CA SER A 2 17.88 21.77 21.59
C SER A 2 18.00 20.91 20.32
N ALA A 3 19.25 20.79 19.86
CA ALA A 3 19.78 19.49 19.44
C ALA A 3 19.72 18.54 20.65
N SER A 4 18.57 17.88 20.83
CA SER A 4 18.42 16.78 21.76
C SER A 4 18.70 15.50 20.99
N ASN A 5 19.47 14.62 21.62
CA ASN A 5 19.87 13.29 21.18
C ASN A 5 18.63 12.39 20.93
N LYS A 6 17.84 12.70 19.89
CA LYS A 6 16.68 11.90 19.49
C LYS A 6 17.21 10.65 18.82
N SER A 7 17.43 9.61 19.62
CA SER A 7 17.56 8.25 19.10
C SER A 7 16.44 8.03 18.07
N PHE A 8 16.83 7.71 16.84
CA PHE A 8 15.87 7.47 15.79
C PHE A 8 15.03 6.24 16.16
N SER A 9 13.76 6.47 16.49
CA SER A 9 12.80 5.39 16.77
C SER A 9 12.07 5.01 15.49
N TYR A 10 12.27 3.77 15.04
CA TYR A 10 11.55 3.20 13.90
C TYR A 10 10.02 3.29 14.10
N LEU A 11 9.55 3.07 15.33
CA LEU A 11 8.12 3.17 15.66
C LEU A 11 7.56 4.58 15.44
N ASP A 12 8.31 5.62 15.84
CA ASP A 12 7.89 7.00 15.64
C ASP A 12 7.91 7.41 14.16
N PHE A 13 8.81 6.84 13.37
CA PHE A 13 8.84 7.02 11.92
C PHE A 13 7.57 6.43 11.28
N TYR A 14 7.26 5.16 11.54
CA TYR A 14 6.06 4.51 11.00
C TYR A 14 4.78 5.19 11.48
N LYS A 15 4.69 5.58 12.75
CA LYS A 15 3.50 6.26 13.30
C LYS A 15 3.18 7.55 12.54
N ARG A 16 4.16 8.42 12.31
CA ARG A 16 3.96 9.67 11.55
C ARG A 16 3.53 9.42 10.11
N ARG A 17 4.08 8.37 9.50
CA ARG A 17 3.82 8.00 8.11
C ARG A 17 2.40 7.44 7.94
N VAL A 18 1.99 6.50 8.80
CA VAL A 18 0.62 5.97 8.83
C VAL A 18 -0.39 7.10 9.05
N LEU A 19 -0.17 7.98 10.04
CA LEU A 19 -1.09 9.10 10.30
C LEU A 19 -1.20 10.10 9.14
N ARG A 20 -0.24 10.11 8.20
CA ARG A 20 -0.27 10.96 7.01
C ARG A 20 -0.92 10.28 5.80
N ILE A 21 -0.64 9.00 5.58
CA ILE A 21 -1.05 8.25 4.39
C ILE A 21 -2.45 7.65 4.57
N PHE A 22 -2.74 7.09 5.73
CA PHE A 22 -3.97 6.35 5.99
C PHE A 22 -5.25 7.19 5.84
N PRO A 23 -5.29 8.49 6.23
CA PRO A 23 -6.48 9.31 6.02
C PRO A 23 -6.81 9.50 4.53
N ALA A 24 -5.80 9.83 3.72
CA ALA A 24 -5.98 9.99 2.28
C ALA A 24 -6.36 8.67 1.60
N LEU A 25 -5.69 7.57 1.98
CA LEU A 25 -6.02 6.24 1.50
C LEU A 25 -7.47 5.86 1.82
N SER A 26 -7.91 6.08 3.06
CA SER A 26 -9.27 5.74 3.50
C SER A 26 -10.32 6.50 2.69
N ILE A 27 -10.10 7.79 2.42
CA ILE A 27 -10.99 8.58 1.57
C ILE A 27 -11.08 7.97 0.17
N VAL A 28 -9.94 7.67 -0.46
CA VAL A 28 -9.92 7.09 -1.82
C VAL A 28 -10.64 5.74 -1.84
N LEU A 29 -10.37 4.85 -0.89
CA LEU A 29 -11.00 3.53 -0.82
C LEU A 29 -12.52 3.62 -0.62
N VAL A 30 -12.98 4.47 0.30
CA VAL A 30 -14.40 4.68 0.56
C VAL A 30 -15.08 5.31 -0.65
N SER A 31 -14.48 6.32 -1.28
CA SER A 31 -15.00 6.92 -2.50
C SER A 31 -15.11 5.89 -3.63
N CYS A 32 -14.11 5.03 -3.82
CA CYS A 32 -14.17 3.94 -4.80
C CYS A 32 -15.28 2.94 -4.48
N LEU A 33 -15.48 2.57 -3.22
CA LEU A 33 -16.58 1.67 -2.82
C LEU A 33 -17.96 2.28 -3.08
N ILE A 34 -18.13 3.58 -2.80
CA ILE A 34 -19.40 4.30 -3.04
C ILE A 34 -19.68 4.37 -4.55
N VAL A 35 -18.70 4.81 -5.34
CA VAL A 35 -18.83 4.89 -6.81
C VAL A 35 -19.04 3.50 -7.41
N GLY A 36 -18.27 2.51 -6.96
CA GLY A 36 -18.40 1.13 -7.41
C GLY A 36 -19.79 0.56 -7.14
N TRP A 37 -20.39 0.87 -5.99
CA TRP A 37 -21.73 0.41 -5.65
C TRP A 37 -22.80 0.94 -6.60
N VAL A 38 -22.64 2.17 -7.10
CA VAL A 38 -23.61 2.82 -7.99
C VAL A 38 -23.43 2.40 -9.45
N TYR A 39 -22.19 2.16 -9.90
CA TYR A 39 -21.87 2.02 -11.32
C TYR A 39 -21.39 0.63 -11.78
N LEU A 40 -20.96 -0.27 -10.87
CA LEU A 40 -20.41 -1.59 -11.25
C LEU A 40 -21.44 -2.71 -11.14
N PHE A 41 -21.30 -3.72 -12.00
CA PHE A 41 -22.01 -4.99 -11.86
C PHE A 41 -21.47 -5.79 -10.66
N GLN A 42 -22.25 -6.78 -10.20
CA GLN A 42 -21.93 -7.56 -8.99
C GLN A 42 -20.54 -8.21 -9.02
N ASP A 43 -20.10 -8.70 -10.18
CA ASP A 43 -18.81 -9.38 -10.31
C ASP A 43 -17.64 -8.39 -10.27
N ASP A 44 -17.78 -7.24 -10.94
CA ASP A 44 -16.77 -6.17 -10.90
C ASP A 44 -16.69 -5.52 -9.51
N TYR A 45 -17.83 -5.41 -8.80
CA TYR A 45 -17.85 -4.90 -7.43
C TYR A 45 -17.14 -5.84 -6.45
N LYS A 46 -17.26 -7.17 -6.62
CA LYS A 46 -16.50 -8.15 -5.84
C LYS A 46 -14.99 -8.02 -6.09
N LEU A 47 -14.59 -7.84 -7.35
CA LEU A 47 -13.19 -7.59 -7.70
C LEU A 47 -12.67 -6.29 -7.09
N LEU A 48 -13.46 -5.22 -7.14
CA LEU A 48 -13.14 -3.96 -6.46
C LEU A 48 -12.94 -4.17 -4.96
N GLY A 49 -13.81 -4.93 -4.29
CA GLY A 49 -13.68 -5.26 -2.87
C GLY A 49 -12.36 -5.98 -2.55
N LYS A 50 -11.96 -6.94 -3.39
CA LYS A 50 -10.66 -7.62 -3.28
C LYS A 50 -9.49 -6.65 -3.43
N HIS A 51 -9.57 -5.72 -4.38
CA HIS A 51 -8.56 -4.67 -4.56
C HIS A 51 -8.50 -3.71 -3.37
N VAL A 52 -9.65 -3.28 -2.83
CA VAL A 52 -9.72 -2.42 -1.65
C VAL A 52 -9.10 -3.11 -0.43
N PHE A 53 -9.42 -4.39 -0.21
CA PHE A 53 -8.84 -5.19 0.86
C PHE A 53 -7.32 -5.28 0.71
N SER A 54 -6.83 -5.71 -0.45
CA SER A 54 -5.39 -5.84 -0.70
C SER A 54 -4.65 -4.49 -0.61
N GLY A 55 -5.27 -3.40 -1.06
CA GLY A 55 -4.73 -2.04 -0.98
C GLY A 55 -4.64 -1.51 0.44
N SER A 56 -5.64 -1.81 1.28
CA SER A 56 -5.68 -1.42 2.70
C SER A 56 -4.55 -2.05 3.51
N PHE A 57 -4.15 -3.27 3.15
CA PHE A 57 -3.06 -4.00 3.78
C PHE A 57 -1.69 -3.81 3.12
N PHE A 58 -1.58 -2.98 2.07
CA PHE A 58 -0.34 -2.83 1.28
C PHE A 58 0.14 -4.14 0.63
N ILE A 59 -0.79 -5.03 0.29
CA ILE A 59 -0.57 -6.36 -0.35
C ILE A 59 -1.16 -6.37 -1.79
N SER A 60 -1.57 -5.21 -2.31
CA SER A 60 -2.06 -5.03 -3.69
C SER A 60 -1.13 -5.64 -4.74
N ASN A 61 0.19 -5.63 -4.47
CA ASN A 61 1.25 -6.26 -5.28
C ASN A 61 0.97 -7.72 -5.61
N PHE A 62 0.63 -8.53 -4.60
CA PHE A 62 0.39 -9.96 -4.78
C PHE A 62 -0.93 -10.22 -5.51
N THR A 63 -1.95 -9.40 -5.24
CA THR A 63 -3.25 -9.52 -5.92
C THR A 63 -3.13 -9.18 -7.39
N LEU A 64 -2.41 -8.10 -7.74
CA LEU A 64 -2.16 -7.69 -9.11
C LEU A 64 -1.24 -8.67 -9.86
N TRP A 65 -0.28 -9.30 -9.16
CA TRP A 65 0.52 -10.37 -9.72
C TRP A 65 -0.38 -11.55 -10.14
N SER A 66 -1.29 -11.98 -9.27
CA SER A 66 -2.21 -13.10 -9.54
C SER A 66 -3.23 -12.83 -10.66
N GLU A 67 -3.52 -11.57 -10.98
CA GLU A 67 -4.60 -11.17 -11.90
C GLU A 67 -4.10 -10.68 -13.27
N SER A 68 -2.93 -11.17 -13.69
CA SER A 68 -2.29 -10.80 -14.96
C SER A 68 -2.04 -9.29 -15.07
N GLY A 69 -0.92 -8.84 -14.49
CA GLY A 69 -0.12 -7.70 -14.97
C GLY A 69 -0.62 -6.28 -14.66
N TYR A 70 0.24 -5.50 -13.99
CA TYR A 70 0.20 -4.03 -13.95
C TYR A 70 0.18 -3.42 -15.38
N PHE A 71 0.83 -4.10 -16.33
CA PHE A 71 0.95 -3.71 -17.75
C PHE A 71 -0.10 -4.36 -18.66
N ASP A 72 -1.14 -4.98 -18.11
CA ASP A 72 -2.20 -5.57 -18.93
C ASP A 72 -3.04 -4.47 -19.61
N SER A 73 -3.61 -4.77 -20.77
CA SER A 73 -4.42 -3.83 -21.56
C SER A 73 -5.65 -3.35 -20.79
N LYS A 74 -6.12 -4.12 -19.80
CA LYS A 74 -7.24 -3.78 -18.91
C LYS A 74 -6.85 -3.01 -17.65
N SER A 75 -5.60 -2.57 -17.53
CA SER A 75 -5.09 -1.82 -16.37
C SER A 75 -5.84 -0.52 -16.10
N TYR A 76 -6.39 0.14 -17.14
CA TYR A 76 -7.20 1.35 -17.00
C TYR A 76 -8.54 1.11 -16.27
N LEU A 77 -9.01 -0.13 -16.20
CA LEU A 77 -10.25 -0.51 -15.48
C LEU A 77 -10.00 -0.76 -13.99
N LYS A 78 -8.74 -0.72 -13.53
CA LYS A 78 -8.36 -0.99 -12.14
C LYS A 78 -8.02 0.33 -11.43
N PRO A 79 -9.02 1.05 -10.87
CA PRO A 79 -8.81 2.37 -10.27
C PRO A 79 -7.77 2.37 -9.15
N LEU A 80 -7.58 1.23 -8.46
CA LEU A 80 -6.68 1.05 -7.32
C LEU A 80 -5.27 0.55 -7.69
N LEU A 81 -4.95 0.45 -8.98
CA LEU A 81 -3.68 -0.09 -9.46
C LEU A 81 -2.46 0.74 -9.01
N HIS A 82 -2.64 2.03 -8.78
CA HIS A 82 -1.60 2.93 -8.27
C HIS A 82 -1.20 2.66 -6.80
N LEU A 83 -2.01 1.91 -6.04
CA LEU A 83 -1.66 1.51 -4.67
C LEU A 83 -0.55 0.45 -4.61
N TRP A 84 -0.20 -0.12 -5.76
CA TRP A 84 0.94 -1.05 -5.90
C TRP A 84 2.26 -0.42 -5.49
N SER A 85 2.58 0.77 -6.04
CA SER A 85 3.85 1.44 -5.73
C SER A 85 3.94 1.83 -4.25
N LEU A 86 2.82 2.27 -3.67
CA LEU A 86 2.71 2.56 -2.25
C LEU A 86 2.99 1.32 -1.39
N GLY A 87 2.45 0.16 -1.77
CA GLY A 87 2.72 -1.10 -1.08
C GLY A 87 4.18 -1.52 -1.14
N ILE A 88 4.84 -1.34 -2.28
CA ILE A 88 6.28 -1.60 -2.42
C ILE A 88 7.10 -0.64 -1.56
N GLU A 89 6.72 0.63 -1.49
CA GLU A 89 7.41 1.62 -0.68
C GLU A 89 7.39 1.23 0.82
N GLU A 90 6.23 0.83 1.36
CA GLU A 90 6.12 0.38 2.74
C GLU A 90 6.91 -0.93 3.00
N GLN A 91 6.86 -1.88 2.06
CA GLN A 91 7.64 -3.12 2.15
C GLN A 91 9.15 -2.83 2.14
N PHE A 92 9.61 -1.92 1.29
CA PHE A 92 11.01 -1.51 1.22
C PHE A 92 11.51 -0.96 2.56
N TYR A 93 10.72 -0.11 3.24
CA TYR A 93 11.11 0.44 4.55
C TYR A 93 11.24 -0.62 5.64
N ILE A 94 10.49 -1.73 5.55
CA ILE A 94 10.58 -2.83 6.51
C ILE A 94 11.76 -3.74 6.16
N ILE A 95 11.93 -4.05 4.87
CA ILE A 95 12.91 -5.04 4.40
C ILE A 95 14.34 -4.49 4.48
N TRP A 96 14.59 -3.25 4.07
CA TRP A 96 15.95 -2.72 3.98
C TRP A 96 16.72 -2.70 5.32
N PRO A 97 16.14 -2.26 6.43
CA PRO A 97 16.81 -2.33 7.73
C PRO A 97 17.21 -3.76 8.11
N VAL A 98 16.36 -4.74 7.81
CA VAL A 98 16.63 -6.17 8.08
C VAL A 98 17.76 -6.68 7.19
N VAL A 99 17.73 -6.35 5.89
CA VAL A 99 18.79 -6.73 4.94
C VAL A 99 20.13 -6.16 5.37
N ILE A 100 20.18 -4.87 5.75
CA ILE A 100 21.39 -4.22 6.25
C ILE A 100 21.91 -4.96 7.49
N LEU A 101 21.04 -5.20 8.49
CA LEU A 101 21.43 -5.91 9.71
C LEU A 101 21.99 -7.31 9.43
N LEU A 102 21.39 -8.06 8.51
CA LEU A 102 21.87 -9.38 8.11
C LEU A 102 23.22 -9.31 7.39
N CYS A 103 23.41 -8.35 6.48
CA CYS A 103 24.68 -8.15 5.78
C CYS A 103 25.82 -7.75 6.74
N PHE A 104 25.56 -6.90 7.73
CA PHE A 104 26.56 -6.51 8.73
C PHE A 104 26.89 -7.63 9.71
N ARG A 105 25.98 -8.59 9.92
CA ARG A 105 26.19 -9.74 10.82
C ARG A 105 26.86 -10.94 10.15
N SER A 106 27.02 -10.89 8.83
CA SER A 106 27.69 -11.92 8.01
C SER A 106 29.17 -11.62 7.77
N LYS A 107 29.73 -10.58 8.41
CA LYS A 107 31.16 -10.28 8.50
C LYS A 107 31.59 -10.40 9.96
#